data_AF-A0A2S4UCQ1-F1
#
_entry.id   AF-A0A2S4UCQ1-F1
#
_cell.length_a   1.000
_cell.length_b   1.000
_cell.length_c   1.000
_cell.angle_alpha   90.00
_cell.angle_beta   90.00
_cell.angle_gamma   90.00
#
_symmetry.space_group_name_H-M   'P 1'
#
loop_
_entity.id
_entity.type
_entity.pdbx_description
1 polymer ?
#
loop_
_entity_poly.entity_id
_entity_poly.type
_entity_poly.pdbx_seq_one_letter_code
_entity_poly.pdbx_strand_id
1 'polypeptide(L)'
;MVAPYRITCMFKRLTAGVDYLHQAILKLLKVKDCTIERRRLCKWLVKIVLEKDSVLPIIGGVALNEGLAPWEDASYGGGELFSPAQLSIIKYFSGEEDVSDMKETSAVVLNAWLQDQRPEWFHSLTSKKKVDRVCRPQQIVSIERNNSWLL
;
A
#
# COMPACT_ATOMS: atom_id res chain seq x y z
N MET A 1 -23.71 -7.54 4.69
CA MET A 1 -23.46 -6.08 4.63
C MET A 1 -22.39 -5.74 5.66
N VAL A 2 -21.27 -5.14 5.24
CA VAL A 2 -20.29 -4.58 6.18
C VAL A 2 -20.92 -3.32 6.79
N ALA A 3 -20.96 -3.22 8.11
CA ALA A 3 -21.56 -2.06 8.76
C ALA A 3 -20.74 -0.78 8.44
N PRO A 4 -21.39 0.36 8.15
CA PRO A 4 -20.68 1.60 7.73
C PRO A 4 -19.60 2.06 8.73
N TYR A 5 -19.82 1.80 10.03
CA TYR A 5 -18.86 2.11 11.08
C TYR A 5 -17.56 1.30 10.95
N ARG A 6 -17.63 0.05 10.45
CA ARG A 6 -16.48 -0.84 10.31
C ARG A 6 -15.54 -0.31 9.24
N ILE A 7 -16.05 0.07 8.06
CA ILE A 7 -15.23 0.66 7.00
C ILE A 7 -14.56 1.95 7.49
N THR A 8 -15.30 2.78 8.24
CA THR A 8 -14.75 4.01 8.82
C THR A 8 -13.61 3.72 9.81
N CYS A 9 -13.77 2.70 10.67
CA CYS A 9 -12.74 2.26 11.60
C CYS A 9 -11.49 1.74 10.87
N MET A 10 -11.69 0.89 9.87
CA MET A 10 -10.61 0.33 9.05
C MET A 10 -9.87 1.42 8.28
N PHE A 11 -10.58 2.38 7.69
CA PHE A 11 -9.95 3.51 7.01
C PHE A 11 -9.13 4.39 7.96
N LYS A 12 -9.63 4.66 9.18
CA LYS A 12 -8.87 5.38 10.22
C LYS A 12 -7.59 4.62 10.59
N ARG A 13 -7.69 3.30 10.82
CA ARG A 13 -6.53 2.44 11.15
C ARG A 13 -5.50 2.42 10.02
N LEU A 14 -5.94 2.23 8.79
CA LEU A 14 -5.08 2.29 7.61
C LEU A 14 -4.37 3.64 7.50
N THR A 15 -5.12 4.74 7.62
CA THR A 15 -4.55 6.09 7.53
C THR A 15 -3.49 6.33 8.60
N ALA A 16 -3.74 5.86 9.83
CA ALA A 16 -2.76 5.93 10.91
C ALA A 16 -1.50 5.08 10.64
N GLY A 17 -1.66 3.87 10.09
CA GLY A 17 -0.56 3.00 9.71
C GLY A 17 0.31 3.59 8.59
N VAL A 18 -0.32 4.12 7.54
CA VAL A 18 0.36 4.79 6.43
C VAL A 18 1.09 6.04 6.94
N ASP A 19 0.44 6.87 7.77
CA ASP A 19 1.05 8.08 8.33
C ASP A 19 2.25 7.75 9.26
N TYR A 20 2.15 6.68 10.06
CA TYR A 20 3.26 6.22 10.89
C TYR A 20 4.50 5.87 10.04
N LEU A 21 4.30 5.06 8.99
CA LEU A 21 5.38 4.69 8.07
C LEU A 21 5.93 5.91 7.32
N HIS A 22 5.04 6.80 6.88
CA HIS A 22 5.42 8.02 6.16
C HIS A 22 6.29 8.93 7.03
N GLN A 23 5.93 9.14 8.30
CA GLN A 23 6.74 9.91 9.24
C GLN A 23 8.14 9.30 9.44
N ALA A 24 8.26 7.96 9.48
CA ALA A 24 9.55 7.29 9.56
C ALA A 24 10.43 7.60 8.33
N ILE A 25 9.83 7.60 7.13
CA ILE A 25 10.52 7.94 5.88
C ILE A 25 10.95 9.41 5.86
N LEU A 26 10.07 10.34 6.24
CA LEU A 26 10.39 11.76 6.29
C LEU A 26 11.57 12.06 7.23
N LYS A 27 11.61 11.38 8.39
CA LYS A 27 12.74 11.45 9.33
C LYS A 27 14.03 10.92 8.70
N LEU A 28 13.96 9.76 8.04
CA LEU A 28 15.12 9.14 7.37
C LEU A 28 15.69 10.01 6.26
N LEU A 29 14.82 10.71 5.51
CA LEU A 29 15.18 11.60 4.41
C LEU A 29 15.48 13.04 4.87
N LYS A 30 15.33 13.34 6.17
CA LYS A 30 15.54 14.67 6.77
C LYS A 30 14.72 15.77 6.08
N VAL A 31 13.50 15.45 5.68
CA VAL A 31 12.57 16.41 5.04
C VAL A 31 12.16 17.46 6.06
N LYS A 32 12.25 18.75 5.70
CA LYS A 32 11.88 19.87 6.59
C LYS A 32 10.37 20.08 6.64
N ASP A 33 9.69 20.03 5.50
CA ASP A 33 8.27 20.36 5.36
C ASP A 33 7.34 19.15 5.57
N CYS A 34 7.53 18.40 6.66
CA CYS A 34 6.78 17.18 6.96
C CYS A 34 5.25 17.35 6.89
N THR A 35 4.72 18.50 7.32
CA THR A 35 3.27 18.77 7.34
C THR A 35 2.68 18.89 5.94
N ILE A 36 3.43 19.47 4.99
CA ILE A 36 2.98 19.62 3.60
C ILE A 36 2.89 18.24 2.95
N GLU A 37 3.90 17.41 3.16
CA GLU A 37 3.99 16.07 2.59
C GLU A 37 2.92 15.14 3.16
N ARG A 38 2.68 15.21 4.47
CA ARG A 38 1.56 14.47 5.10
C ARG A 38 0.22 14.86 4.50
N ARG A 39 0.00 16.17 4.26
CA ARG A 39 -1.23 16.64 3.59
C ARG A 39 -1.34 16.10 2.16
N ARG A 40 -0.24 16.07 1.40
CA ARG A 40 -0.19 15.51 0.03
C ARG A 40 -0.57 14.03 0.03
N LEU A 41 0.01 13.24 0.94
CA LEU A 41 -0.32 11.82 1.11
C LEU A 41 -1.79 11.62 1.47
N CYS A 42 -2.33 12.37 2.45
CA CYS A 42 -3.75 12.26 2.82
C CYS A 42 -4.68 12.58 1.64
N LYS A 43 -4.38 13.65 0.88
CA LYS A 43 -5.15 14.01 -0.31
C LYS A 43 -5.12 12.91 -1.37
N TRP A 44 -3.95 12.36 -1.63
CA TRP A 44 -3.80 11.25 -2.58
C TRP A 44 -4.54 9.99 -2.11
N LEU A 45 -4.49 9.67 -0.80
CA LEU A 45 -5.20 8.52 -0.24
C LEU A 45 -6.72 8.67 -0.37
N VAL A 46 -7.25 9.87 -0.09
CA VAL A 46 -8.67 10.18 -0.30
C VAL A 46 -9.04 10.02 -1.77
N LYS A 47 -8.19 10.54 -2.66
CA LYS A 47 -8.36 10.45 -4.11
C LYS A 47 -8.50 9.00 -4.58
N ILE A 48 -7.58 8.11 -4.22
CA ILE A 48 -7.64 6.71 -4.69
C ILE A 48 -8.79 5.89 -4.09
N VAL A 49 -9.38 6.33 -2.97
CA VAL A 49 -10.51 5.65 -2.32
C VAL A 49 -11.84 6.16 -2.83
N LEU A 50 -11.98 7.48 -3.01
CA LEU A 50 -13.27 8.16 -3.25
C LEU A 50 -13.43 8.78 -4.64
N GLU A 51 -12.33 9.17 -5.29
CA GLU A 51 -12.38 9.93 -6.54
C GLU A 51 -12.18 9.03 -7.76
N LYS A 52 -12.81 9.41 -8.87
CA LYS A 52 -12.72 8.75 -10.17
C LYS A 52 -11.83 9.60 -11.08
N ASP A 53 -10.55 9.26 -11.18
CA ASP A 53 -9.65 9.95 -12.12
C ASP A 53 -9.27 9.12 -13.34
N SER A 54 -9.19 7.79 -13.23
CA SER A 54 -8.99 6.89 -14.38
C SER A 54 -9.39 5.43 -14.11
N VAL A 55 -9.84 5.15 -12.90
CA VAL A 55 -10.05 3.83 -12.32
C VAL A 55 -11.32 3.88 -11.46
N LEU A 56 -11.97 2.75 -11.18
CA LEU A 56 -13.16 2.74 -10.33
C LEU A 56 -12.81 3.20 -8.89
N PRO A 57 -13.65 4.02 -8.24
CA PRO A 57 -13.49 4.32 -6.83
C PRO A 57 -13.74 3.05 -6.00
N ILE A 58 -13.06 2.94 -4.86
CA ILE A 58 -13.30 1.83 -3.92
C ILE A 58 -14.66 2.01 -3.25
N ILE A 59 -14.98 3.25 -2.87
CA ILE A 59 -16.23 3.61 -2.23
C ILE A 59 -16.84 4.77 -3.02
N GLY A 60 -17.98 4.55 -3.64
CA GLY A 60 -18.70 5.57 -4.38
C GLY A 60 -19.60 4.99 -5.47
N GLY A 61 -20.38 5.87 -6.09
CA GLY A 61 -21.13 5.55 -7.30
C GLY A 61 -20.34 5.91 -8.55
N VAL A 62 -20.60 5.18 -9.64
CA VAL A 62 -20.10 5.52 -10.97
C VAL A 62 -21.28 5.64 -11.94
N ALA A 63 -21.19 6.59 -12.88
CA ALA A 63 -22.17 6.70 -13.95
C ALA A 63 -21.94 5.57 -14.95
N LEU A 64 -22.98 4.80 -15.26
CA LEU A 64 -22.92 3.67 -16.18
C LEU A 64 -23.87 3.93 -17.35
N ASN A 65 -23.50 3.42 -18.52
CA ASN A 65 -24.45 3.27 -19.61
C ASN A 65 -25.55 2.27 -19.21
N GLU A 66 -26.78 2.51 -19.67
CA GLU A 66 -27.94 1.71 -19.26
C GLU A 66 -27.73 0.22 -19.49
N GLY A 67 -27.99 -0.57 -18.46
CA GLY A 67 -27.92 -2.04 -18.51
C GLY A 67 -26.51 -2.63 -18.48
N LEU A 68 -25.45 -1.82 -18.35
CA LEU A 68 -24.07 -2.33 -18.27
C LEU A 68 -23.53 -2.29 -16.83
N ALA A 69 -22.83 -3.35 -16.42
CA ALA A 69 -22.01 -3.31 -15.22
C ALA A 69 -20.73 -2.47 -15.44
N PRO A 70 -20.06 -1.98 -14.37
CA PRO A 70 -18.85 -1.19 -14.49
C PRO A 70 -17.71 -1.86 -15.27
N TRP A 71 -17.62 -3.19 -15.26
CA TRP A 71 -16.62 -3.94 -16.03
C TRP A 71 -17.04 -4.24 -17.47
N GLU A 72 -18.31 -4.01 -17.82
CA GLU A 72 -18.86 -4.21 -19.18
C GLU A 72 -18.93 -2.88 -19.96
N ASP A 73 -18.95 -1.76 -19.26
CA ASP A 73 -18.97 -0.43 -19.86
C ASP A 73 -17.57 -0.05 -20.37
N ALA A 74 -17.44 0.15 -21.69
CA ALA A 74 -16.17 0.51 -22.34
C ALA A 74 -15.53 1.80 -21.81
N SER A 75 -16.29 2.66 -21.14
CA SER A 75 -15.78 3.84 -20.43
C SER A 75 -14.86 3.48 -19.25
N TYR A 76 -14.90 2.22 -18.81
CA TYR A 76 -14.14 1.66 -17.68
C TYR A 76 -13.43 0.34 -18.04
N GLY A 77 -14.05 -0.52 -18.85
CA GLY A 77 -13.65 -1.91 -19.15
C GLY A 77 -12.50 -2.10 -20.15
N GLY A 78 -11.70 -1.08 -20.43
CA GLY A 78 -10.57 -1.14 -21.37
C GLY A 78 -9.19 -1.45 -20.77
N GLY A 79 -9.11 -1.64 -19.45
CA GLY A 79 -7.83 -1.81 -18.72
C GLY A 79 -8.02 -2.30 -17.28
N GLU A 80 -7.00 -2.12 -16.44
CA GLU A 80 -7.08 -2.47 -15.01
C GLU A 80 -8.14 -1.62 -14.29
N LEU A 81 -9.17 -2.28 -13.75
CA LEU A 81 -10.29 -1.63 -13.06
C LEU A 81 -9.93 -1.04 -11.70
N PHE A 82 -8.83 -1.51 -11.11
CA PHE A 82 -8.29 -1.06 -9.82
C PHE A 82 -6.76 -1.14 -9.88
N SER A 83 -6.09 -0.12 -9.36
CA SER A 83 -4.64 -0.16 -9.17
C SER A 83 -4.22 -1.18 -8.09
N PRO A 84 -2.96 -1.64 -8.07
CA PRO A 84 -2.47 -2.55 -7.02
C PRO A 84 -2.68 -2.03 -5.59
N ALA A 85 -2.53 -0.72 -5.38
CA ALA A 85 -2.80 -0.08 -4.09
C ALA A 85 -4.29 -0.17 -3.71
N GLN A 86 -5.18 0.08 -4.66
CA GLN A 86 -6.63 -0.04 -4.43
C GLN A 86 -7.03 -1.49 -4.15
N LEU A 87 -6.48 -2.47 -4.89
CA LEU A 87 -6.71 -3.89 -4.63
C LEU A 87 -6.28 -4.30 -3.22
N SER A 88 -5.12 -3.82 -2.74
CA SER A 88 -4.68 -4.07 -1.36
C SER A 88 -5.64 -3.46 -0.33
N ILE A 89 -6.17 -2.26 -0.59
CA ILE A 89 -7.16 -1.62 0.29
C ILE A 89 -8.48 -2.39 0.28
N ILE A 90 -8.96 -2.83 -0.90
CA ILE A 90 -10.18 -3.64 -1.03
C ILE A 90 -10.04 -4.94 -0.25
N LYS A 91 -8.90 -5.64 -0.38
CA LYS A 91 -8.60 -6.86 0.38
C LYS A 91 -8.64 -6.57 1.88
N TYR A 92 -7.97 -5.50 2.32
CA TYR A 92 -7.99 -5.09 3.72
C TYR A 92 -9.41 -4.84 4.22
N PHE A 93 -10.23 -4.07 3.50
CA PHE A 93 -11.62 -3.78 3.91
C PHE A 93 -12.54 -5.01 3.87
N SER A 94 -12.21 -6.01 3.07
CA SER A 94 -12.97 -7.25 2.95
C SER A 94 -12.62 -8.28 4.03
N GLY A 95 -11.39 -8.24 4.56
CA GLY A 95 -10.88 -9.19 5.54
C GLY A 95 -11.45 -9.01 6.96
N GLU A 96 -11.28 -10.04 7.79
CA GLU A 96 -11.43 -9.93 9.24
C GLU A 96 -10.31 -9.03 9.80
N GLU A 97 -10.52 -8.36 10.94
CA GLU A 97 -9.68 -7.25 11.41
C GLU A 97 -8.25 -7.64 11.87
N ASP A 98 -7.45 -8.26 11.02
CA ASP A 98 -6.06 -8.62 11.30
C ASP A 98 -5.13 -7.40 11.26
N VAL A 99 -4.28 -7.29 12.28
CA VAL A 99 -3.21 -6.29 12.39
C VAL A 99 -2.12 -6.52 11.33
N SER A 100 -1.87 -7.77 10.93
CA SER A 100 -0.92 -8.11 9.87
C SER A 100 -1.34 -7.49 8.54
N ASP A 101 -2.62 -7.66 8.17
CA ASP A 101 -3.19 -7.11 6.94
C ASP A 101 -3.12 -5.58 6.90
N MET A 102 -3.31 -4.92 8.04
CA MET A 102 -3.19 -3.47 8.15
C MET A 102 -1.75 -3.01 7.87
N LYS A 103 -0.73 -3.69 8.43
CA LYS A 103 0.68 -3.31 8.25
C LYS A 103 1.12 -3.50 6.81
N GLU A 104 0.77 -4.63 6.21
CA GLU A 104 1.07 -4.94 4.81
C GLU A 104 0.41 -3.92 3.88
N THR A 105 -0.89 -3.69 4.05
CA THR A 105 -1.63 -2.71 3.25
C THR A 105 -1.07 -1.30 3.41
N SER A 106 -0.70 -0.91 4.64
CA SER A 106 -0.07 0.41 4.87
C SER A 106 1.24 0.57 4.11
N ALA A 107 2.07 -0.49 4.07
CA ALA A 107 3.32 -0.48 3.33
C ALA A 107 3.11 -0.42 1.82
N VAL A 108 2.14 -1.20 1.28
CA VAL A 108 1.78 -1.18 -0.14
C VAL A 108 1.28 0.21 -0.56
N VAL A 109 0.36 0.79 0.20
CA VAL A 109 -0.21 2.12 -0.07
C VAL A 109 0.86 3.20 -0.06
N LEU A 110 1.73 3.21 0.96
CA LEU A 110 2.81 4.20 1.03
C LEU A 110 3.82 4.01 -0.11
N ASN A 111 4.12 2.76 -0.48
CA ASN A 111 5.03 2.47 -1.58
C ASN A 111 4.49 2.98 -2.92
N ALA A 112 3.19 2.77 -3.19
CA ALA A 112 2.53 3.30 -4.37
C ALA A 112 2.55 4.84 -4.40
N TRP A 113 2.26 5.49 -3.27
CA TRP A 113 2.36 6.95 -3.17
C TRP A 113 3.78 7.46 -3.45
N LEU A 114 4.81 6.81 -2.91
CA LEU A 114 6.21 7.19 -3.16
C LEU A 114 6.58 7.05 -4.64
N GLN A 115 6.17 5.96 -5.29
CA GLN A 115 6.46 5.75 -6.71
C GLN A 115 5.79 6.80 -7.61
N ASP A 116 4.55 7.14 -7.30
CA ASP A 116 3.72 8.06 -8.10
C ASP A 116 4.07 9.54 -7.85
N GLN A 117 4.22 9.93 -6.59
CA GLN A 117 4.32 11.35 -6.18
C GLN A 117 5.75 11.78 -5.82
N ARG A 118 6.65 10.84 -5.51
CA ARG A 118 8.02 11.09 -5.02
C ARG A 118 9.05 10.07 -5.56
N PRO A 119 9.15 9.87 -6.88
CA PRO A 119 10.05 8.86 -7.46
C PRO A 119 11.50 9.03 -7.03
N GLU A 120 11.95 10.27 -6.82
CA GLU A 120 13.29 10.60 -6.32
C GLU A 120 13.56 10.01 -4.92
N TRP A 121 12.57 10.06 -4.02
CA TRP A 121 12.68 9.46 -2.69
C TRP A 121 12.64 7.94 -2.79
N PHE A 122 11.74 7.41 -3.62
CA PHE A 122 11.63 5.97 -3.85
C PHE A 122 12.97 5.38 -4.34
N HIS A 123 13.60 6.01 -5.33
CA HIS A 123 14.91 5.60 -5.83
C HIS A 123 16.01 5.73 -4.76
N SER A 124 16.01 6.80 -3.95
CA SER A 124 16.98 6.92 -2.85
C SER A 124 16.81 5.84 -1.77
N LEU A 125 15.58 5.44 -1.46
CA LEU A 125 15.29 4.41 -0.45
C LEU A 125 15.63 3.00 -0.97
N THR A 126 15.41 2.74 -2.26
CA THR A 126 15.71 1.45 -2.88
C THR A 126 17.20 1.27 -3.19
N SER A 127 17.92 2.35 -3.51
CA SER A 127 19.37 2.31 -3.72
C SER A 127 20.13 2.04 -2.41
N LYS A 128 19.72 2.66 -1.29
CA LYS A 128 20.30 2.39 0.04
C LYS A 128 20.16 0.92 0.46
N LYS A 129 19.05 0.26 0.13
CA LYS A 129 18.84 -1.18 0.40
C LYS A 129 19.73 -2.13 -0.42
N LYS A 130 20.38 -1.66 -1.50
CA LYS A 130 21.35 -2.46 -2.25
C LYS A 130 22.75 -2.43 -1.63
N VAL A 131 23.11 -1.33 -0.93
CA VAL A 131 24.44 -1.17 -0.32
C VAL A 131 24.61 -2.03 0.93
N ASP A 132 23.55 -2.20 1.74
CA ASP A 132 23.61 -3.03 2.96
C ASP A 132 23.63 -4.55 2.70
N ARG A 133 23.38 -5.00 1.47
CA ARG A 133 23.48 -6.42 1.08
C ARG A 133 24.86 -6.84 0.58
N VAL A 134 25.79 -5.91 0.39
CA VAL A 134 27.15 -6.20 -0.11
C VAL A 134 28.18 -6.34 1.03
N CYS A 135 27.87 -5.89 2.25
CA CYS A 135 28.73 -6.05 3.42
C CYS A 135 28.06 -6.84 4.55
N ARG A 136 27.85 -8.15 4.35
CA ARG A 136 27.94 -9.11 5.45
C ARG A 136 29.02 -10.12 5.10
N PRO A 137 30.14 -10.18 5.85
CA PRO A 137 30.99 -11.36 5.82
C PRO A 137 30.13 -12.54 6.30
N GLN A 138 29.99 -13.55 5.44
CA GLN A 138 29.46 -14.83 5.82
C GLN A 138 30.44 -15.45 6.83
N GLN A 139 30.11 -15.38 8.11
CA GLN A 139 30.60 -16.33 9.09
C GLN A 139 29.40 -16.86 9.86
N ILE A 140 29.11 -18.13 9.60
CA ILE A 140 28.69 -19.21 10.52
C ILE A 140 28.88 -20.47 9.65
N VAL A 141 30.09 -21.04 9.68
CA VAL A 141 30.45 -22.23 10.46
C VAL A 141 29.73 -23.48 9.96
N SER A 142 30.49 -24.30 9.24
CA SER A 142 30.19 -25.68 8.90
C SER A 142 29.86 -26.48 10.16
N ILE A 143 28.68 -27.08 10.19
CA ILE A 143 28.43 -28.30 10.95
C ILE A 143 27.75 -29.27 9.99
N GLU A 144 28.58 -29.99 9.22
CA GLU A 144 28.25 -31.36 8.87
C GLU A 144 28.41 -32.20 10.14
N ARG A 145 27.33 -32.83 10.60
CA ARG A 145 27.39 -34.14 11.25
C ARG A 145 25.98 -34.73 11.42
N ASN A 146 25.78 -35.84 10.73
CA ASN A 146 24.98 -37.01 11.09
C ASN A 146 23.50 -36.81 11.44
N ASN A 147 22.63 -37.11 10.46
CA ASN A 147 21.41 -37.86 10.75
C ASN A 147 21.51 -39.25 10.11
N SER A 148 21.99 -40.19 10.93
CA SER A 148 21.96 -41.62 10.72
C SER A 148 21.06 -42.19 11.80
N TRP A 149 19.90 -42.71 11.37
CA TRP A 149 18.96 -43.60 12.07
C TRP A 149 17.97 -43.05 13.14
N LEU A 150 16.76 -43.62 13.02
CA LEU A 150 15.60 -43.71 13.92
C LEU A 150 14.48 -42.68 13.66
N LEU A 151 13.24 -43.03 13.30
CA LEU A 151 12.51 -44.28 13.02
C LEU A 151 11.33 -43.90 12.12
#